data_AF-A0A497G902-F1
#
_entry.id   AF-A0A497G902-F1
#
_cell.length_a   1.000
_cell.length_b   1.000
_cell.length_c   1.000
_cell.angle_alpha   90.00
_cell.angle_beta   90.00
_cell.angle_gamma   90.00
#
_symmetry.space_group_name_H-M   'P 1'
#
loop_
_entity.id
_entity.type
_entity.pdbx_description
1 polymer ?
#
loop_
_entity_poly.entity_id
_entity_poly.type
_entity_poly.pdbx_seq_one_letter_code
_entity_poly.pdbx_strand_id
1 'polypeptide(L)'
;MEIGIKVYRSPTHFGPCLYFNHKMYPFNITEFRQALNYAINKSENAFVSLMYSAKPIEVPTGLPLELVDMWVKPEVKAELKSYKYDPKKAEEMLKSLGFEKGADGIWVAPNGKRMEFELTFPAEFADWAAAAENAAEQLTKLGIKVTLRGITFTQIYEIVMSGKWELAIQGWGAGNPHCFFSFYNDFKL
;
A
#
# COMPACT_ATOMS: atom_id res chain seq x y z
N MET A 1 27.28 21.62 5.00
CA MET A 1 27.01 23.08 4.95
C MET A 1 25.75 23.30 5.76
N GLU A 2 25.87 23.74 7.02
CA GLU A 2 24.71 24.06 7.85
C GLU A 2 24.10 25.37 7.33
N ILE A 3 22.93 25.28 6.70
CA ILE A 3 22.18 26.43 6.18
C ILE A 3 21.50 27.28 7.27
N GLY A 4 21.94 27.17 8.54
CA GLY A 4 21.34 27.89 9.68
C GLY A 4 19.91 27.50 10.03
N ILE A 5 19.34 26.48 9.37
CA ILE A 5 17.97 25.99 9.59
C ILE A 5 18.02 24.62 10.24
N LYS A 6 17.33 24.46 11.38
CA LYS A 6 17.13 23.18 12.06
C LYS A 6 15.74 22.65 11.77
N VAL A 7 15.66 21.51 11.08
CA VAL A 7 14.38 20.86 10.75
C VAL A 7 14.05 19.80 11.79
N TYR A 8 12.96 19.99 12.52
CA TYR A 8 12.39 19.00 13.42
C TYR A 8 11.30 18.21 12.69
N ARG A 9 11.34 16.88 12.79
CA ARG A 9 10.38 15.97 12.15
C ARG A 9 9.55 15.28 13.22
N SER A 10 8.45 15.90 13.62
CA SER A 10 7.50 15.28 14.53
C SER A 10 6.75 14.14 13.83
N PRO A 11 6.40 13.04 14.54
CA PRO A 11 5.54 12.01 13.97
C PRO A 11 4.19 12.60 13.55
N THR A 12 3.76 12.30 12.34
CA THR A 12 2.44 12.73 11.82
C THR A 12 1.37 11.66 12.00
N HIS A 13 1.76 10.42 12.30
CA HIS A 13 0.86 9.28 12.54
C HIS A 13 -0.13 8.99 11.39
N PHE A 14 0.23 9.36 10.16
CA PHE A 14 -0.52 9.05 8.94
C PHE A 14 0.45 8.88 7.77
N GLY A 15 -0.03 8.29 6.67
CA GLY A 15 0.70 8.30 5.40
C GLY A 15 -0.14 7.77 4.24
N PRO A 16 0.43 7.72 3.03
CA PRO A 16 -0.21 7.05 1.90
C PRO A 16 -0.20 5.52 2.10
N CYS A 17 -1.26 4.87 1.68
CA CYS A 17 -1.43 3.41 1.69
C CYS A 17 -2.08 2.95 0.39
N LEU A 18 -1.64 1.79 -0.10
CA LEU A 18 -2.25 1.12 -1.24
C LEU A 18 -3.47 0.33 -0.79
N TYR A 19 -4.64 0.75 -1.26
CA TYR A 19 -5.92 0.11 -1.01
C TYR A 19 -6.28 -0.82 -2.16
N PHE A 20 -6.92 -1.94 -1.80
CA PHE A 20 -7.41 -2.95 -2.73
C PHE A 20 -8.93 -2.99 -2.67
N ASN A 21 -9.62 -3.01 -3.81
CA ASN A 21 -11.06 -3.25 -3.81
C ASN A 21 -11.35 -4.74 -3.53
N HIS A 22 -11.66 -5.09 -2.28
CA HIS A 22 -11.88 -6.47 -1.86
C HIS A 22 -13.11 -7.13 -2.49
N LYS A 23 -13.99 -6.38 -3.17
CA LYS A 23 -15.13 -6.94 -3.93
C LYS A 23 -14.73 -7.39 -5.33
N MET A 24 -13.54 -7.04 -5.80
CA MET A 24 -13.05 -7.36 -7.13
C MET A 24 -12.11 -8.57 -7.10
N TYR A 25 -12.25 -9.49 -8.06
CA TYR A 25 -11.26 -10.52 -8.30
C TYR A 25 -10.02 -9.97 -9.03
N PRO A 26 -8.79 -10.32 -8.61
CA PRO A 26 -8.42 -11.26 -7.53
C PRO A 26 -8.13 -10.60 -6.18
N PHE A 27 -8.40 -9.31 -6.01
CA PHE A 27 -8.22 -8.61 -4.74
C PHE A 27 -9.08 -9.14 -3.59
N ASN A 28 -10.13 -9.92 -3.87
CA ASN A 28 -10.88 -10.66 -2.87
C ASN A 28 -10.08 -11.82 -2.23
N ILE A 29 -9.01 -12.31 -2.87
CA ILE A 29 -8.15 -13.37 -2.34
C ILE A 29 -7.07 -12.77 -1.43
N THR A 30 -7.02 -13.22 -0.18
CA THR A 30 -6.08 -12.70 0.83
C THR A 30 -4.63 -12.96 0.45
N GLU A 31 -4.33 -14.17 0.01
CA GLU A 31 -2.99 -14.60 -0.40
C GLU A 31 -2.50 -13.80 -1.61
N PHE A 32 -3.39 -13.38 -2.51
CA PHE A 32 -3.03 -12.51 -3.62
C PHE A 32 -2.59 -11.13 -3.12
N ARG A 33 -3.36 -10.51 -2.22
CA ARG A 33 -2.98 -9.22 -1.60
C ARG A 33 -1.66 -9.35 -0.82
N GLN A 34 -1.45 -10.47 -0.13
CA GLN A 34 -0.18 -10.75 0.56
C GLN A 34 0.99 -10.87 -0.43
N ALA A 35 0.81 -11.52 -1.59
CA ALA A 35 1.83 -11.60 -2.63
C ALA A 35 2.22 -10.20 -3.12
N LEU A 36 1.25 -9.31 -3.39
CA LEU A 36 1.53 -7.93 -3.77
C LEU A 36 2.28 -7.16 -2.67
N ASN A 37 2.00 -7.45 -1.40
CA ASN A 37 2.67 -6.84 -0.26
C ASN A 37 4.16 -7.23 -0.17
N TYR A 38 4.51 -8.47 -0.53
CA TYR A 38 5.90 -8.93 -0.69
C TYR A 38 6.60 -8.30 -1.90
N ALA A 39 5.86 -7.91 -2.93
CA ALA A 39 6.41 -7.30 -4.14
C ALA A 39 6.72 -5.81 -4.02
N ILE A 40 6.35 -5.15 -2.92
CA ILE A 40 6.59 -3.72 -2.71
C ILE A 40 7.70 -3.52 -1.68
N ASN A 41 8.79 -2.90 -2.13
CA ASN A 41 9.85 -2.33 -1.32
C ASN A 41 9.34 -1.07 -0.62
N LYS A 42 8.80 -1.26 0.58
CA LYS A 42 8.24 -0.17 1.39
C LYS A 42 9.29 0.86 1.81
N SER A 43 10.55 0.46 2.00
CA SER A 43 11.62 1.40 2.37
C SER A 43 11.93 2.36 1.23
N GLU A 44 12.01 1.84 0.00
CA GLU A 44 12.17 2.66 -1.20
C GLU A 44 10.94 3.55 -1.42
N ASN A 45 9.74 2.98 -1.35
CA ASN A 45 8.48 3.71 -1.52
C ASN A 45 8.33 4.85 -0.50
N ALA A 46 8.64 4.57 0.78
CA ALA A 46 8.64 5.57 1.85
C ALA A 46 9.65 6.68 1.55
N PHE A 47 10.87 6.33 1.14
CA PHE A 47 11.92 7.32 0.84
C PHE A 47 11.56 8.22 -0.35
N VAL A 48 11.02 7.69 -1.44
CA VAL A 48 10.61 8.53 -2.58
C VAL A 48 9.41 9.43 -2.25
N SER A 49 8.53 8.99 -1.34
CA SER A 49 7.35 9.74 -0.94
C SER A 49 7.67 10.88 0.03
N LEU A 50 8.34 10.59 1.15
CA LEU A 50 8.54 11.54 2.27
C LEU A 50 10.02 11.67 2.70
N MET A 51 10.96 11.10 1.94
CA MET A 51 12.41 11.12 2.23
C MET A 51 12.71 10.70 3.68
N TYR A 52 13.49 11.51 4.41
CA TYR A 52 13.86 11.28 5.80
C TYR A 52 12.71 11.43 6.81
N SER A 53 11.54 11.91 6.37
CA SER A 53 10.34 11.98 7.22
C SER A 53 9.51 10.70 7.17
N ALA A 54 9.80 9.80 6.22
CA ALA A 54 9.05 8.58 6.03
C ALA A 54 9.53 7.47 6.97
N LYS A 55 8.58 6.62 7.39
CA LYS A 55 8.90 5.33 8.04
C LYS A 55 8.10 4.22 7.35
N PRO A 56 8.76 3.17 6.83
CA PRO A 56 8.05 2.06 6.22
C PRO A 56 7.30 1.24 7.28
N ILE A 57 6.11 0.76 6.93
CA ILE A 57 5.33 -0.14 7.79
C ILE A 57 5.86 -1.56 7.67
N GLU A 58 6.47 -2.07 8.74
CA GLU A 58 7.01 -3.44 8.77
C GLU A 58 5.96 -4.49 9.14
N VAL A 59 5.03 -4.11 10.00
CA VAL A 59 3.98 -4.97 10.54
C VAL A 59 2.63 -4.25 10.37
N PRO A 60 1.65 -4.84 9.66
CA PRO A 60 0.39 -4.18 9.35
C PRO A 60 -0.59 -4.25 10.54
N THR A 61 -0.33 -3.48 11.59
CA THR A 61 -1.19 -3.38 12.78
C THR A 61 -2.39 -2.45 12.59
N GLY A 62 -2.37 -1.59 11.55
CA GLY A 62 -3.32 -0.48 11.41
C GLY A 62 -3.07 0.67 12.39
N LEU A 63 -1.98 0.61 13.15
CA LEU A 63 -1.60 1.64 14.13
C LEU A 63 -0.36 2.40 13.65
N PRO A 64 -0.25 3.70 14.00
CA PRO A 64 1.01 4.42 13.90
C PRO A 64 2.13 3.64 14.60
N LEU A 65 3.31 3.56 13.96
CA LEU A 65 4.43 2.74 14.42
C LEU A 65 4.83 3.05 15.87
N GLU A 66 4.80 4.33 16.24
CA GLU A 66 5.14 4.80 17.59
C GLU A 66 4.17 4.33 18.67
N LEU A 67 2.96 3.93 18.29
CA LEU A 67 1.91 3.48 19.21
C LEU A 67 1.84 1.96 19.34
N VAL A 68 2.53 1.21 18.47
CA VAL A 68 2.42 -0.25 18.44
C VAL A 68 2.82 -0.87 19.79
N ASP A 69 3.94 -0.46 20.37
CA ASP A 69 4.42 -1.05 21.64
C ASP A 69 3.58 -0.66 22.86
N MET A 70 2.78 0.40 22.75
CA MET A 70 1.88 0.85 23.80
C MET A 70 0.54 0.09 23.75
N TRP A 71 0.06 -0.27 22.56
CA TRP A 71 -1.29 -0.79 22.36
C TRP A 71 -1.35 -2.26 21.94
N VAL A 72 -0.25 -2.82 21.44
CA VAL A 72 -0.17 -4.22 21.01
C VAL A 72 0.71 -4.98 21.99
N LYS A 73 0.14 -6.02 22.60
CA LYS A 73 0.90 -6.89 23.51
C LYS A 73 2.07 -7.54 22.76
N PRO A 74 3.24 -7.73 23.40
CA PRO A 74 4.41 -8.33 22.74
C PRO A 74 4.13 -9.68 22.10
N GLU A 75 3.30 -10.51 22.74
CA GLU A 75 2.96 -11.85 22.25
C GLU A 75 2.15 -11.77 20.96
N VAL A 76 1.17 -10.85 20.90
CA VAL A 76 0.38 -10.58 19.69
C VAL A 76 1.26 -10.02 18.59
N LYS A 77 2.16 -9.08 18.93
CA LYS A 77 3.09 -8.49 17.96
C LYS A 77 4.00 -9.55 17.32
N ALA A 78 4.43 -10.55 18.09
CA ALA A 78 5.28 -11.64 17.61
C ALA A 78 4.56 -12.59 16.63
N GLU A 79 3.23 -12.68 16.70
CA GLU A 79 2.41 -13.49 15.77
C GLU A 79 2.13 -12.78 14.44
N LEU A 80 2.30 -11.45 14.40
CA LEU A 80 2.02 -10.67 13.20
C LEU A 80 3.07 -10.91 12.11
N LYS A 81 2.59 -11.26 10.92
CA LYS A 81 3.45 -11.45 9.76
C LYS A 81 4.03 -10.12 9.28
N SER A 82 5.35 -10.09 9.12
CA SER A 82 6.02 -9.05 8.35
C SER A 82 6.09 -9.43 6.88
N TYR A 83 5.76 -8.48 6.01
CA TYR A 83 5.85 -8.60 4.56
C TYR A 83 7.07 -7.83 4.08
N LYS A 84 8.27 -8.34 4.40
CA LYS A 84 9.53 -7.78 3.91
C LYS A 84 9.58 -7.90 2.39
N TYR A 85 10.27 -6.98 1.73
CA TYR A 85 10.39 -7.01 0.27
C TYR A 85 11.05 -8.32 -0.21
N ASP A 86 10.26 -9.14 -0.90
CA ASP A 86 10.66 -10.42 -1.47
C ASP A 86 9.82 -10.72 -2.72
N PRO A 87 10.19 -10.16 -3.89
CA PRO A 87 9.50 -10.43 -5.15
C PRO A 87 9.47 -11.92 -5.52
N LYS A 88 10.48 -12.70 -5.14
CA LYS A 88 10.50 -14.15 -5.41
C LYS A 88 9.38 -14.84 -4.64
N LYS A 89 9.22 -14.50 -3.37
CA LYS A 89 8.10 -15.00 -2.56
C LYS A 89 6.75 -14.60 -3.16
N ALA A 90 6.63 -13.37 -3.65
CA ALA A 90 5.43 -12.93 -4.35
C ALA A 90 5.12 -13.82 -5.58
N GLU A 91 6.12 -14.08 -6.43
CA GLU A 91 5.95 -14.96 -7.59
C GLU A 91 5.57 -16.40 -7.20
N GLU A 92 6.18 -16.97 -6.16
CA GLU A 92 5.82 -18.29 -5.64
C GLU A 92 4.36 -18.35 -5.17
N MET A 93 3.92 -17.32 -4.45
CA MET A 93 2.53 -17.23 -3.97
C MET A 93 1.55 -17.12 -5.14
N LEU A 94 1.85 -16.30 -6.16
CA LEU A 94 1.02 -16.21 -7.36
C LEU A 94 0.92 -17.56 -8.08
N LYS A 95 2.03 -18.28 -8.26
CA LYS A 95 2.04 -19.64 -8.84
C LYS A 95 1.21 -20.62 -8.01
N SER A 96 1.31 -20.58 -6.67
CA SER A 96 0.52 -21.46 -5.79
C SER A 96 -0.99 -21.21 -5.87
N LEU A 97 -1.40 -20.01 -6.29
CA LEU A 97 -2.79 -19.64 -6.55
C LEU A 97 -3.24 -20.00 -7.98
N GLY A 98 -2.37 -20.64 -8.77
CA GLY A 98 -2.65 -21.05 -10.16
C GLY A 98 -2.47 -19.94 -11.18
N PHE A 99 -1.81 -18.83 -10.83
CA PHE A 99 -1.49 -17.79 -11.81
C PHE A 99 -0.29 -18.23 -12.66
N GLU A 100 -0.37 -17.95 -13.94
CA GLU A 100 0.67 -18.25 -14.92
C GLU A 100 1.20 -16.96 -15.54
N LYS A 101 2.50 -16.88 -15.80
CA LYS A 101 3.10 -15.70 -16.42
C LYS A 101 2.97 -15.82 -17.94
N GLY A 102 2.28 -14.88 -18.56
CA GLY A 102 2.13 -14.81 -20.02
C GLY A 102 3.47 -14.56 -20.72
N ALA A 103 3.49 -14.76 -22.04
CA ALA A 103 4.69 -14.54 -22.86
C ALA A 103 5.20 -13.08 -22.83
N ASP A 104 4.31 -12.14 -22.51
CA ASP A 104 4.59 -10.71 -22.32
C ASP A 104 5.02 -10.36 -20.88
N GLY A 105 5.17 -11.36 -20.00
CA GLY A 105 5.57 -11.18 -18.62
C GLY A 105 4.42 -10.80 -17.68
N ILE A 106 3.18 -10.68 -18.16
CA ILE A 106 2.02 -10.30 -17.34
C ILE A 106 1.35 -11.56 -16.78
N TRP A 107 1.03 -11.55 -15.48
CA TRP A 107 0.35 -12.67 -14.83
C TRP A 107 -1.07 -12.83 -15.36
N VAL A 108 -1.49 -14.08 -15.52
CA VAL A 108 -2.83 -14.51 -15.95
C VAL A 108 -3.40 -15.40 -14.86
N ALA A 109 -4.59 -15.07 -14.39
CA ALA A 109 -5.32 -15.85 -13.41
C ALA A 109 -5.87 -17.17 -14.00
N PRO A 110 -6.21 -18.17 -13.17
CA PRO A 110 -6.87 -19.41 -13.62
C PRO A 110 -8.13 -19.21 -14.46
N ASN A 111 -8.85 -18.10 -14.26
CA ASN A 111 -10.04 -17.74 -15.05
C ASN A 111 -9.74 -17.00 -16.35
N GLY A 112 -8.46 -16.90 -16.75
CA GLY A 112 -8.01 -16.19 -17.95
C GLY A 112 -7.90 -14.67 -17.79
N LYS A 113 -8.27 -14.09 -16.63
CA LYS A 113 -8.13 -12.65 -16.40
C LYS A 113 -6.65 -12.28 -16.33
N ARG A 114 -6.22 -11.32 -17.13
CA ARG A 114 -4.88 -10.74 -17.08
C ARG A 114 -4.76 -9.75 -15.93
N MET A 115 -3.60 -9.72 -15.28
CA MET A 115 -3.33 -8.86 -14.13
C MET A 115 -2.96 -7.46 -14.60
N GLU A 116 -3.97 -6.73 -15.04
CA GLU A 116 -3.88 -5.33 -15.46
C GLU A 116 -4.89 -4.53 -14.65
N PHE A 117 -4.44 -3.45 -13.99
CA PHE A 117 -5.27 -2.66 -13.08
C PHE A 117 -4.97 -1.16 -13.18
N GLU A 118 -5.97 -0.33 -12.92
CA GLU A 118 -5.84 1.11 -12.73
C GLU A 118 -5.64 1.45 -11.24
N LEU A 119 -4.60 2.23 -10.94
CA LEU A 119 -4.32 2.82 -9.63
C LEU A 119 -4.73 4.30 -9.62
N THR A 120 -5.77 4.60 -8.84
CA THR A 120 -6.26 5.96 -8.66
C THR A 120 -5.56 6.65 -7.47
N PHE A 121 -5.15 7.90 -7.60
CA PHE A 121 -4.47 8.63 -6.52
C PHE A 121 -4.71 10.15 -6.60
N PRO A 122 -4.59 10.89 -5.48
CA PRO A 122 -4.75 12.34 -5.49
C PRO A 122 -3.50 13.01 -6.08
N ALA A 123 -3.63 13.58 -7.27
CA ALA A 123 -2.48 14.11 -8.03
C ALA A 123 -1.92 15.43 -7.46
N GLU A 124 -2.66 16.09 -6.57
CA GLU A 124 -2.30 17.39 -5.98
C GLU A 124 -1.21 17.27 -4.90
N PHE A 125 -0.97 16.06 -4.39
CA PHE A 125 0.02 15.78 -3.34
C PHE A 125 1.22 15.03 -3.93
N ALA A 126 2.35 15.72 -4.07
CA ALA A 126 3.55 15.17 -4.71
C ALA A 126 4.09 13.92 -4.00
N ASP A 127 4.00 13.88 -2.68
CA ASP A 127 4.37 12.74 -1.84
C ASP A 127 3.47 11.52 -2.09
N TRP A 128 2.18 11.71 -2.35
CA TRP A 128 1.23 10.62 -2.64
C TRP A 128 1.35 10.15 -4.09
N ALA A 129 1.57 11.08 -5.02
CA ALA A 129 1.87 10.77 -6.41
C ALA A 129 3.15 9.93 -6.53
N ALA A 130 4.22 10.32 -5.85
CA ALA A 130 5.48 9.56 -5.81
C ALA A 130 5.29 8.15 -5.22
N ALA A 131 4.48 8.02 -4.16
CA ALA A 131 4.13 6.70 -3.60
C ALA A 131 3.36 5.84 -4.60
N ALA A 132 2.39 6.42 -5.33
CA ALA A 132 1.59 5.74 -6.35
C ALA A 132 2.46 5.25 -7.51
N GLU A 133 3.29 6.14 -8.07
CA GLU A 133 4.17 5.88 -9.20
C GLU A 133 5.17 4.77 -8.88
N ASN A 134 5.84 4.85 -7.74
CA ASN A 134 6.82 3.85 -7.33
C ASN A 134 6.15 2.50 -7.04
N ALA A 135 4.96 2.47 -6.41
CA ALA A 135 4.22 1.23 -6.19
C ALA A 135 3.78 0.59 -7.53
N ALA A 136 3.25 1.39 -8.46
CA ALA A 136 2.84 0.92 -9.78
C ALA A 136 4.01 0.35 -10.59
N GLU A 137 5.18 1.00 -10.53
CA GLU A 137 6.40 0.51 -11.19
C GLU A 137 6.84 -0.84 -10.63
N GLN A 138 6.88 -0.98 -9.29
CA GLN A 138 7.28 -2.22 -8.63
C GLN A 138 6.31 -3.38 -8.92
N LEU A 139 5.00 -3.12 -8.90
CA LEU A 139 3.99 -4.11 -9.28
C LEU A 139 4.09 -4.49 -10.76
N THR A 140 4.34 -3.53 -11.64
CA THR A 140 4.53 -3.78 -13.07
C THR A 140 5.77 -4.64 -13.32
N LYS A 141 6.87 -4.41 -12.60
CA LYS A 141 8.08 -5.27 -12.64
C LYS A 141 7.78 -6.71 -12.21
N LEU A 142 6.88 -6.94 -11.27
CA LEU A 142 6.44 -8.28 -10.89
C LEU A 142 5.66 -8.99 -12.01
N GLY A 143 5.02 -8.22 -12.90
CA GLY A 143 4.09 -8.72 -13.93
C GLY A 143 2.62 -8.38 -13.64
N ILE A 144 2.35 -7.47 -12.72
CA ILE A 144 1.02 -6.89 -12.46
C ILE A 144 1.02 -5.51 -13.10
N LYS A 145 0.49 -5.38 -14.32
CA LYS A 145 0.53 -4.12 -15.05
C LYS A 145 -0.38 -3.10 -14.37
N VAL A 146 0.19 -2.00 -13.90
CA VAL A 146 -0.56 -0.93 -13.24
C VAL A 146 -0.51 0.35 -14.05
N THR A 147 -1.67 0.86 -14.45
CA THR A 147 -1.80 2.21 -15.04
C THR A 147 -2.18 3.23 -13.98
N LEU A 148 -1.73 4.46 -14.14
CA LEU A 148 -1.91 5.52 -13.16
C LEU A 148 -3.06 6.45 -13.58
N ARG A 149 -3.97 6.74 -12.64
CA ARG A 149 -5.03 7.73 -12.80
C ARG A 149 -4.99 8.77 -11.68
N GLY A 150 -4.41 9.92 -12.00
CA GLY A 150 -4.44 11.09 -11.13
C GLY A 150 -5.81 11.74 -11.12
N ILE A 151 -6.34 12.04 -9.93
CA ILE A 151 -7.60 12.77 -9.72
C ILE A 151 -7.42 13.87 -8.67
N THR A 152 -8.43 14.72 -8.50
CA THR A 152 -8.44 15.70 -7.40
C THR A 152 -8.70 15.00 -6.07
N PHE A 153 -8.14 15.53 -4.97
CA PHE A 153 -8.36 14.99 -3.63
C PHE A 153 -9.85 14.94 -3.26
N THR A 154 -10.64 15.94 -3.67
CA THR A 154 -12.07 15.98 -3.39
C THR A 154 -12.86 14.84 -4.04
N GLN A 155 -12.37 14.26 -5.14
CA GLN A 155 -13.05 13.19 -5.86
C GLN A 155 -12.73 11.79 -5.32
N ILE A 156 -11.59 11.62 -4.63
CA ILE A 156 -11.10 10.28 -4.29
C ILE A 156 -12.03 9.53 -3.34
N TYR A 157 -12.66 10.26 -2.42
CA TYR A 157 -13.61 9.69 -1.47
C TYR A 157 -14.84 9.13 -2.20
N GLU A 158 -15.44 9.92 -3.09
CA GLU A 158 -16.63 9.50 -3.85
C GLU A 158 -16.32 8.30 -4.76
N ILE A 159 -15.16 8.30 -5.41
CA ILE A 159 -14.72 7.18 -6.27
C ILE A 159 -14.57 5.90 -5.44
N VAL A 160 -13.89 5.97 -4.29
CA VAL A 160 -13.70 4.80 -3.43
C VAL A 160 -15.03 4.29 -2.88
N MET A 161 -15.90 5.19 -2.40
CA MET A 161 -17.24 4.85 -1.91
C MET A 161 -18.16 4.27 -2.99
N SER A 162 -17.99 4.67 -4.25
CA SER A 162 -18.77 4.13 -5.37
C SER A 162 -18.49 2.65 -5.65
N GLY A 163 -17.35 2.13 -5.18
CA GLY A 163 -16.89 0.77 -5.47
C GLY A 163 -16.41 0.53 -6.90
N LYS A 164 -16.41 1.56 -7.77
CA LYS A 164 -15.96 1.49 -9.18
C LYS A 164 -14.48 1.87 -9.32
N TRP A 165 -13.63 1.18 -8.58
CA TRP A 165 -12.18 1.36 -8.57
C TRP A 165 -11.50 0.01 -8.35
N GLU A 166 -10.21 -0.09 -8.67
CA GLU A 166 -9.47 -1.36 -8.58
C GLU A 166 -8.39 -1.27 -7.49
N LEU A 167 -7.48 -0.32 -7.66
CA LEU A 167 -6.48 0.10 -6.70
C LEU A 167 -6.63 1.59 -6.41
N ALA A 168 -6.33 2.00 -5.18
CA ALA A 168 -6.29 3.42 -4.83
C ALA A 168 -5.14 3.73 -3.86
N ILE A 169 -4.54 4.91 -3.96
CA ILE A 169 -3.75 5.47 -2.85
C ILE A 169 -4.69 6.28 -1.97
N GLN A 170 -4.82 5.86 -0.71
CA GLN A 170 -5.62 6.54 0.30
C GLN A 170 -4.79 6.75 1.57
N GLY A 171 -5.28 7.61 2.45
CA GLY A 171 -4.67 7.81 3.77
C GLY A 171 -4.87 6.58 4.64
N TRP A 172 -3.89 6.28 5.49
CA TRP A 172 -4.09 5.42 6.66
C TRP A 172 -3.79 6.20 7.93
N GLY A 173 -4.44 5.84 9.03
CA GLY A 173 -4.29 6.50 10.32
C GLY A 173 -5.15 7.77 10.46
N ALA A 174 -4.99 8.46 11.60
CA ALA A 174 -5.89 9.57 11.96
C ALA A 174 -5.18 10.82 12.51
N GLY A 175 -3.85 10.87 12.52
CA GLY A 175 -3.10 11.97 13.15
C GLY A 175 -3.44 12.15 14.64
N ASN A 176 -3.96 11.10 15.29
CA ASN A 176 -4.42 11.10 16.67
C ASN A 176 -3.67 10.02 17.47
N PRO A 177 -3.19 10.33 18.69
CA PRO A 177 -2.48 9.35 19.52
C PRO A 177 -3.37 8.21 20.04
N HIS A 178 -4.69 8.35 19.98
CA HIS A 178 -5.63 7.32 20.39
C HIS A 178 -5.98 6.39 19.23
N CYS A 179 -5.66 5.09 19.40
CA CYS A 179 -5.74 4.04 18.36
C CYS A 179 -7.14 3.89 17.71
N PHE A 180 -8.21 4.13 18.47
CA PHE A 180 -9.59 4.06 17.98
C PHE A 180 -9.79 4.87 16.69
N PHE A 181 -9.22 6.06 16.59
CA PHE A 181 -9.45 6.93 15.43
C PHE A 181 -8.77 6.40 14.16
N SER A 182 -7.60 5.77 14.28
CA SER A 182 -6.93 5.14 13.14
C SER A 182 -7.80 4.01 12.58
N PHE A 183 -8.31 3.12 13.44
CA PHE A 183 -9.21 2.05 12.99
C PHE A 183 -10.54 2.59 12.46
N TYR A 184 -11.14 3.57 13.13
CA TYR A 184 -12.42 4.13 12.73
C TYR A 184 -12.36 4.85 11.38
N ASN A 185 -11.26 5.55 11.08
CA ASN A 185 -11.06 6.17 9.77
C ASN A 185 -10.85 5.13 8.68
N ASP A 186 -10.01 4.12 8.94
CA ASP A 186 -9.60 3.14 7.92
C ASP A 186 -10.73 2.11 7.61
N PHE A 187 -11.62 1.82 8.56
CA PHE A 187 -12.73 0.86 8.40
C PHE A 187 -14.11 1.49 8.10
N LYS A 188 -14.16 2.80 7.88
CA LYS A 188 -15.41 3.50 7.50
C LYS A 188 -15.84 3.29 6.05
N LEU A 189 -14.95 2.71 5.24
CA LEU A 189 -15.07 2.57 3.77
C LEU A 189 -15.71 1.23 3.37
#